data_AF-A0A4P5YGG9-F1
#
_entry.id   AF-A0A4P5YGG9-F1
#
_cell.length_a   1.000
_cell.length_b   1.000
_cell.length_c   1.000
_cell.angle_alpha   90.00
_cell.angle_beta   90.00
_cell.angle_gamma   90.00
#
_symmetry.space_group_name_H-M   'P 1'
#
loop_
_entity.id
_entity.type
_entity.pdbx_description
1 polymer ?
#
loop_
_entity_poly.entity_id
_entity_poly.type
_entity_poly.pdbx_seq_one_letter_code
_entity_poly.pdbx_strand_id
1 'polypeptide(L)'
;MYPAAGFDHAAMLRLALLVAVVLSSACVHRTQAVPTAEERRALDFLTRDPFVVIVRLDRDTDGRLVALTEQGRINRRYRIQPDLAQGGRMRLYRLVDEVILSTEEPTTIGLAVDLRGTK
;
A
#
# COMPACT_ATOMS: atom_id res chain seq x y z
N MET A 1 -50.68 -4.21 25.53
CA MET A 1 -50.40 -2.77 25.76
C MET A 1 -48.88 -2.62 25.65
N TYR A 2 -48.36 -2.23 24.48
CA TYR A 2 -46.92 -2.09 24.26
C TYR A 2 -46.49 -0.69 24.68
N PRO A 3 -45.43 -0.53 25.51
CA PRO A 3 -44.92 0.79 25.84
C PRO A 3 -44.33 1.44 24.59
N ALA A 4 -44.77 2.67 24.31
CA ALA A 4 -44.17 3.51 23.28
C ALA A 4 -42.74 3.83 23.70
N ALA A 5 -41.76 3.29 22.97
CA ALA A 5 -40.36 3.63 23.15
C ALA A 5 -40.15 5.10 22.80
N GLY A 6 -39.98 5.95 23.82
CA GLY A 6 -39.53 7.32 23.64
C GLY A 6 -38.12 7.30 23.09
N PHE A 7 -37.93 7.74 21.85
CA PHE A 7 -36.61 7.96 21.30
C PHE A 7 -36.00 9.16 22.00
N ASP A 8 -35.03 8.92 22.88
CA ASP A 8 -34.23 9.97 23.51
C ASP A 8 -33.51 10.74 22.42
N HIS A 9 -33.99 11.96 22.14
CA HIS A 9 -33.45 12.82 21.09
C HIS A 9 -31.97 13.13 21.33
N ALA A 10 -31.54 13.13 22.61
CA ALA A 10 -30.15 13.26 23.02
C ALA A 10 -29.27 12.08 22.57
N ALA A 11 -29.80 10.86 22.56
CA ALA A 11 -29.09 9.67 22.09
C ALA A 11 -28.92 9.69 20.56
N MET A 12 -29.98 10.09 19.84
CA MET A 12 -29.91 10.30 18.38
C MET A 12 -28.89 11.37 18.00
N LEU A 13 -28.85 12.49 18.73
CA LEU A 13 -27.92 13.59 18.43
C LEU A 13 -26.45 13.17 18.64
N ARG A 14 -26.16 12.42 19.71
CA ARG A 14 -24.83 11.87 19.97
C ARG A 14 -24.40 10.86 18.91
N LEU A 15 -25.29 9.99 18.48
CA LEU A 15 -25.02 9.02 17.42
C LEU A 15 -24.71 9.72 16.09
N ALA A 16 -25.52 10.72 15.71
CA ALA A 16 -25.29 11.51 14.51
C ALA A 16 -23.94 12.23 14.53
N LEU A 17 -23.54 12.77 15.68
CA LEU A 17 -22.26 13.47 15.83
C LEU A 17 -21.07 12.51 15.74
N LEU A 18 -21.16 11.31 16.32
CA LEU A 18 -20.14 10.26 16.15
C LEU A 18 -20.02 9.81 14.69
N VAL A 19 -21.13 9.59 14.01
CA VAL A 19 -21.14 9.21 12.58
C VAL A 19 -20.52 10.31 11.72
N ALA A 20 -20.81 11.58 11.99
CA ALA A 20 -20.21 12.71 11.29
C ALA A 20 -18.68 12.81 11.52
N VAL A 21 -18.19 12.54 12.73
CA VAL A 21 -16.75 12.53 13.05
C VAL A 21 -16.05 11.35 12.35
N VAL A 22 -16.65 10.16 12.33
CA VAL A 22 -16.09 9.00 11.63
C VAL A 22 -16.06 9.21 10.11
N LEU A 23 -17.13 9.78 9.53
CA LEU A 23 -17.21 10.07 8.09
C LEU A 23 -16.21 11.16 7.66
N SER A 24 -15.95 12.15 8.51
CA SER A 24 -14.97 13.21 8.21
C SER A 24 -13.51 12.74 8.30
N SER A 25 -13.22 11.67 9.05
CA SER A 25 -11.86 11.10 9.10
C SER A 25 -11.45 10.31 7.85
N ALA A 26 -12.39 9.98 6.94
CA ALA A 26 -12.09 9.23 5.72
C ALA A 26 -11.55 10.10 4.57
N CYS A 27 -11.60 11.43 4.72
CA CYS A 27 -11.10 12.38 3.72
C CYS A 27 -9.66 12.82 4.01
N VAL A 28 -8.76 11.88 4.33
CA VAL A 28 -7.32 12.15 4.18
C VAL A 28 -7.03 12.13 2.69
N HIS A 29 -7.16 13.32 2.08
CA HIS A 29 -6.63 13.62 0.76
C HIS A 29 -5.15 13.22 0.79
N ARG A 30 -4.77 12.12 0.12
CA ARG A 30 -3.37 11.74 -0.05
C ARG A 30 -2.73 12.82 -0.90
N THR A 31 -2.17 13.83 -0.24
CA THR A 31 -1.43 14.91 -0.89
C THR A 31 -0.34 14.27 -1.72
N GLN A 32 -0.43 14.40 -3.04
CA GLN A 32 0.59 13.89 -3.94
C GLN A 32 1.93 14.54 -3.57
N ALA A 33 2.97 13.73 -3.39
CA ALA A 33 4.27 14.26 -2.98
C ALA A 33 4.82 15.21 -4.07
N VAL A 34 5.22 16.41 -3.66
CA VAL A 34 5.88 17.37 -4.56
C VAL A 34 7.37 17.03 -4.63
N PRO A 35 7.93 16.74 -5.83
CA PRO A 35 9.34 16.47 -5.98
C PRO A 35 10.18 17.75 -5.89
N THR A 36 11.38 17.66 -5.34
CA THR A 36 12.39 18.72 -5.42
C THR A 36 12.95 18.83 -6.85
N ALA A 37 13.73 19.88 -7.13
CA ALA A 37 14.35 20.05 -8.44
C ALA A 37 15.31 18.90 -8.80
N GLU A 38 16.04 18.35 -7.83
CA GLU A 38 16.95 17.23 -8.03
C GLU A 38 16.20 15.92 -8.25
N GLU A 39 15.16 15.67 -7.46
CA GLU A 39 14.30 14.50 -7.61
C GLU A 39 13.57 14.51 -8.95
N ARG A 40 13.14 15.70 -9.42
CA ARG A 40 12.50 15.85 -10.73
C ARG A 40 13.41 15.40 -11.86
N ARG A 41 14.71 15.72 -11.80
CA ARG A 41 15.68 15.21 -12.80
C ARG A 41 15.76 13.68 -12.78
N ALA A 42 15.69 13.05 -11.61
CA ALA A 42 15.65 11.60 -11.50
C ALA A 42 14.35 11.01 -12.08
N LEU A 43 13.21 11.65 -11.84
CA LEU A 43 11.93 11.27 -12.45
C LEU A 43 11.96 11.39 -13.97
N ASP A 44 12.59 12.42 -14.51
CA ASP A 44 12.73 12.61 -15.96
C ASP A 44 13.46 11.44 -16.63
N PHE A 45 14.33 10.71 -15.90
CA PHE A 45 14.93 9.49 -16.43
C PHE A 45 13.94 8.33 -16.54
N LEU A 46 12.95 8.22 -15.62
CA LEU A 46 11.92 7.18 -15.69
C LEU A 46 10.97 7.40 -16.86
N THR A 47 10.63 8.65 -17.17
CA THR A 47 9.67 9.01 -18.22
C THR A 47 10.30 9.14 -19.61
N ARG A 48 11.62 8.90 -19.75
CA ARG A 48 12.26 8.78 -21.08
C ARG A 48 11.71 7.58 -21.86
N ASP A 49 11.31 6.52 -21.17
CA ASP A 49 10.61 5.40 -21.78
C ASP A 49 9.14 5.78 -21.96
N PRO A 50 8.62 5.88 -23.20
CA PRO A 50 7.25 6.30 -23.46
C PRO A 50 6.19 5.32 -22.91
N PHE A 51 6.58 4.10 -22.54
CA PHE A 51 5.69 3.10 -21.98
C PHE A 51 5.62 3.15 -20.46
N VAL A 52 6.40 4.01 -19.80
CA VAL A 52 6.42 4.15 -18.35
C VAL A 52 5.67 5.41 -17.93
N VAL A 53 4.58 5.23 -17.20
CA VAL A 53 3.77 6.34 -16.67
C VAL A 53 3.92 6.40 -15.15
N ILE A 54 4.25 7.57 -14.62
CA ILE A 54 4.22 7.80 -13.17
C ILE A 54 2.76 8.02 -12.76
N VAL A 55 2.17 7.05 -12.07
CA VAL A 55 0.77 7.10 -11.63
C VAL A 55 0.61 7.73 -10.25
N ARG A 56 1.66 7.69 -9.42
CA ARG A 56 1.61 8.24 -8.06
C ARG A 56 3.01 8.59 -7.55
N LEU A 57 3.07 9.69 -6.81
CA LEU A 57 4.23 10.11 -6.03
C LEU A 57 3.87 10.13 -4.55
N ASP A 58 4.73 9.55 -3.73
CA ASP A 58 4.56 9.48 -2.27
C ASP A 58 5.88 9.79 -1.55
N ARG A 59 5.82 9.99 -0.25
CA ARG A 59 7.01 10.06 0.62
C ARG A 59 7.02 8.81 1.50
N ASP A 60 8.18 8.16 1.62
CA ASP A 60 8.33 7.10 2.62
C ASP A 60 8.53 7.65 4.03
N THR A 61 8.69 6.77 5.01
CA THR A 61 8.92 7.12 6.42
C THR A 61 10.18 7.95 6.64
N ASP A 62 11.15 7.85 5.73
CA ASP A 62 12.41 8.59 5.77
C ASP A 62 12.32 9.92 4.99
N GLY A 63 11.13 10.29 4.49
CA GLY A 63 10.90 11.48 3.67
C GLY A 63 11.44 11.37 2.24
N ARG A 64 11.84 10.18 1.79
CA ARG A 64 12.36 9.97 0.43
C ARG A 64 11.22 9.85 -0.56
N LEU A 65 11.41 10.37 -1.77
CA LEU A 65 10.38 10.32 -2.80
C LEU A 65 10.25 8.89 -3.34
N VAL A 66 9.02 8.38 -3.37
CA VAL A 66 8.68 7.08 -3.96
C VAL A 66 7.76 7.32 -5.14
N ALA A 67 8.19 6.86 -6.32
CA ALA A 67 7.40 6.89 -7.55
C ALA A 67 6.80 5.50 -7.80
N LEU A 68 5.48 5.43 -7.90
CA LEU A 68 4.78 4.28 -8.46
C LEU A 68 4.62 4.53 -9.96
N THR A 69 5.11 3.59 -10.76
CA THR A 69 5.01 3.63 -12.21
C THR A 69 4.23 2.45 -12.74
N GLU A 70 3.53 2.65 -13.85
CA GLU A 70 2.81 1.63 -14.60
C GLU A 70 3.45 1.46 -15.99
N GLN A 71 3.66 0.21 -16.40
CA GLN A 71 4.08 -0.18 -17.74
C GLN A 71 3.22 -1.35 -18.22
N GLY A 72 2.23 -1.06 -19.06
CA GLY A 72 1.21 -2.05 -19.44
C GLY A 72 0.39 -2.48 -18.22
N ARG A 73 0.53 -3.73 -17.76
CA ARG A 73 -0.13 -4.25 -16.54
C ARG A 73 0.82 -4.37 -15.35
N ILE A 74 2.07 -3.92 -15.51
CA ILE A 74 3.11 -4.09 -14.51
C ILE A 74 3.26 -2.79 -13.72
N ASN A 75 3.02 -2.88 -12.41
CA ASN A 75 3.30 -1.80 -11.48
C ASN A 75 4.69 -1.98 -10.87
N ARG A 76 5.47 -0.90 -10.80
CA ARG A 76 6.79 -0.88 -10.16
C ARG A 76 6.91 0.32 -9.26
N ARG A 77 7.60 0.16 -8.13
CA ARG A 77 7.89 1.24 -7.20
C ARG A 77 9.38 1.54 -7.24
N TYR A 78 9.70 2.82 -7.31
CA TYR A 78 11.08 3.31 -7.29
C TYR A 78 11.23 4.31 -6.16
N ARG A 79 12.25 4.13 -5.33
CA ARG A 79 12.69 5.12 -4.35
C ARG A 79 13.78 6.00 -4.98
N ILE A 80 13.64 7.30 -4.84
CA ILE A 80 14.63 8.28 -5.27
C ILE A 80 15.37 8.77 -4.02
N GLN A 81 16.68 8.58 -4.00
CA GLN A 81 17.53 9.01 -2.91
C GLN A 81 18.96 9.28 -3.40
N PRO A 82 19.74 10.10 -2.68
CA PRO A 82 21.14 10.32 -3.00
C PRO A 82 21.96 9.04 -2.81
N ASP A 83 22.85 8.75 -3.75
CA ASP A 83 23.86 7.71 -3.65
C ASP A 83 25.11 8.28 -2.99
N LEU A 84 25.26 8.03 -1.69
CA LEU A 84 26.39 8.52 -0.90
C LEU A 84 27.73 7.91 -1.36
N ALA A 85 27.72 6.72 -1.96
CA ALA A 85 28.93 6.10 -2.47
C ALA A 85 29.42 6.76 -3.78
N GLN A 86 28.53 7.44 -4.51
CA GLN A 86 28.83 8.11 -5.78
C GLN A 86 28.72 9.65 -5.69
N GLY A 87 29.07 10.22 -4.54
CA GLY A 87 29.13 11.67 -4.37
C GLY A 87 27.76 12.36 -4.25
N GLY A 88 26.75 11.65 -3.75
CA GLY A 88 25.44 12.22 -3.40
C GLY A 88 24.48 12.43 -4.57
N ARG A 89 24.80 11.91 -5.76
CA ARG A 89 23.89 12.02 -6.92
C ARG A 89 22.60 11.24 -6.68
N MET A 90 21.47 11.81 -7.05
CA MET A 90 20.18 11.12 -6.97
C MET A 90 20.17 9.87 -7.86
N ARG A 91 19.75 8.74 -7.30
CA ARG A 91 19.56 7.48 -8.03
C ARG A 91 18.18 6.89 -7.75
N LEU A 92 17.73 6.11 -8.72
CA LEU A 92 16.49 5.35 -8.69
C LEU A 92 16.79 3.94 -8.17
N TYR A 93 16.14 3.55 -7.08
CA TYR A 93 16.22 2.22 -6.51
C TYR A 93 14.88 1.55 -6.67
N ARG A 94 14.83 0.43 -7.40
CA ARG A 94 13.60 -0.37 -7.50
C ARG A 94 13.31 -0.97 -6.12
N LEU A 95 12.12 -0.70 -5.60
CA LEU A 95 11.60 -1.39 -4.43
C LEU A 95 11.05 -2.73 -4.92
N VAL A 96 11.60 -3.82 -4.41
CA VAL A 96 11.07 -5.17 -4.63
C VAL A 96 10.05 -5.41 -3.53
N ASP A 97 8.76 -5.29 -3.86
CA ASP A 97 7.68 -5.68 -2.97
C ASP A 97 7.56 -7.21 -3.00
N GLU A 98 8.55 -7.94 -2.50
CA GLU A 98 8.44 -9.39 -2.26
C GLU A 98 8.01 -9.64 -0.82
N VAL A 99 6.71 -9.82 -0.62
CA VAL A 99 6.19 -10.63 0.48
C VAL A 99 5.08 -11.50 -0.09
N ILE A 100 5.48 -12.58 -0.76
CA ILE A 100 4.58 -13.74 -0.94
C ILE A 100 4.72 -14.54 0.36
N LEU A 101 3.86 -14.26 1.33
CA LEU A 101 3.60 -15.23 2.41
C LEU A 101 2.80 -16.35 1.77
N SER A 102 3.49 -17.34 1.20
CA SER A 102 2.87 -18.62 0.91
C SER A 102 2.47 -19.25 2.25
N THR A 103 1.23 -19.02 2.66
CA THR A 103 0.52 -19.93 3.57
C THR A 103 0.20 -21.19 2.77
N GLU A 104 1.22 -21.99 2.47
CA GLU A 104 0.99 -23.39 2.11
C GLU A 104 0.52 -24.09 3.39
N GLU A 105 -0.73 -24.53 3.38
CA GLU A 105 -1.29 -25.39 4.42
C GLU A 105 -0.39 -26.63 4.58
N PRO A 106 -0.07 -27.06 5.82
CA PRO A 106 0.68 -28.29 6.00
C PRO A 106 -0.16 -29.44 5.46
N THR A 107 0.23 -29.95 4.29
CA THR A 107 -0.32 -31.18 3.73
C THR A 107 -0.08 -32.27 4.78
N THR A 108 -1.15 -32.66 5.47
CA THR A 108 -1.14 -33.79 6.38
C THR A 108 -0.85 -35.03 5.53
N ILE A 109 0.39 -35.51 5.57
CA ILE A 109 0.77 -36.77 4.96
C ILE A 109 0.10 -37.87 5.78
N GLY A 110 -1.11 -38.22 5.39
CA GLY A 110 -1.78 -39.44 5.83
C GLY A 110 -1.08 -40.64 5.22
N LEU A 111 0.01 -41.10 5.85
CA LEU A 111 0.58 -42.42 5.61
C LEU A 111 -0.38 -43.47 6.20
N ALA A 112 -1.43 -43.79 5.46
CA ALA A 112 -2.16 -45.03 5.68
C ALA A 112 -1.29 -46.17 5.11
N VAL A 113 -0.34 -46.66 5.92
CA VAL A 113 0.34 -47.93 5.64
C VAL A 113 -0.68 -49.04 5.87
N ASP A 114 -1.22 -49.58 4.80
CA ASP A 114 -2.08 -50.77 4.82
C ASP A 114 -1.22 -51.99 5.17
N LEU A 115 -1.20 -52.34 6.46
CA LEU A 115 -0.62 -53.58 6.97
C LEU A 115 -1.63 -54.73 6.85
N ARG A 116 -1.92 -55.15 5.61
CA ARG A 116 -2.46 -56.49 5.33
C ARG A 116 -1.35 -57.24 4.60
N GLY A 117 -0.55 -58.11 5.21
CA GLY A 117 -0.92 -59.08 6.23
C GLY A 117 -1.48 -60.32 5.54
N THR A 118 -0.62 -61.35 5.47
CA THR A 118 -0.94 -62.79 5.36
C THR A 118 -1.32 -63.31 3.96
N LYS A 119 -0.86 -64.47 3.49
CA LYS A 119 -0.15 -65.61 4.09
C LYS A 119 0.50 -66.42 2.98
#